data_AF-A0A8R7UIT0-F1
#
_entry.id   AF-A0A8R7UIT0-F1
#
_cell.length_a   1.000
_cell.length_b   1.000
_cell.length_c   1.000
_cell.angle_alpha   90.00
_cell.angle_beta   90.00
_cell.angle_gamma   90.00
#
_symmetry.space_group_name_H-M   'P 1'
#
loop_
_entity.id
_entity.type
_entity.pdbx_description
1 polymer ?
#
loop_
_entity_poly.entity_id
_entity_poly.type
_entity_poly.pdbx_seq_one_letter_code
_entity_poly.pdbx_strand_id
1 'polypeptide(L)'
;MASTLSFPIIDMGLLRGDERPAAMNLLHDACENWGFFQVLDHGISTELMDEVEKMTKEHYKRVREQRFLEFASKTLEDGGKAAENLDWESTFFVRHLPEPNIAEIPDLDDDYRRVMKQFASELERLAERLLDLLCENLGLEKGYLTRAFRGSKGAPTFGTKDDRVGGLQLLRDGEWVDVPPTRH
;
A
#
# COMPACT_ATOMS: atom_id res chain seq x y z
N MET A 1 -19.88 -19.44 19.27
CA MET A 1 -19.72 -19.29 17.81
C MET A 1 -18.65 -18.22 17.63
N ALA A 2 -17.51 -18.57 17.04
CA ALA A 2 -16.51 -17.55 16.71
C ALA A 2 -17.16 -16.59 15.72
N SER A 3 -17.24 -15.31 16.07
CA SER A 3 -17.62 -14.28 15.11
C SER A 3 -16.62 -14.40 13.97
N THR A 4 -17.08 -14.62 12.74
CA THR A 4 -16.23 -14.53 11.57
C THR A 4 -15.75 -13.09 11.49
N LEU A 5 -14.56 -12.83 12.00
CA LEU A 5 -13.91 -11.53 11.95
C LEU A 5 -13.70 -11.16 10.49
N SER A 6 -14.50 -10.24 9.97
CA SER A 6 -14.32 -9.68 8.63
C SER A 6 -13.11 -8.75 8.63
N PHE A 7 -12.28 -8.83 7.58
CA PHE A 7 -11.15 -7.92 7.38
C PHE A 7 -11.63 -6.45 7.43
N PRO A 8 -10.97 -5.55 8.17
CA PRO A 8 -11.48 -4.21 8.43
C PRO A 8 -11.35 -3.31 7.19
N ILE A 9 -12.46 -2.64 6.86
CA ILE A 9 -12.56 -1.67 5.77
C ILE A 9 -13.01 -0.34 6.37
N ILE A 10 -12.20 0.70 6.19
CA ILE A 10 -12.44 2.05 6.70
C ILE A 10 -12.93 2.93 5.55
N ASP A 11 -14.23 3.25 5.56
CA ASP A 11 -14.80 4.23 4.65
C ASP A 11 -14.52 5.66 5.15
N MET A 12 -13.70 6.39 4.41
CA MET A 12 -13.29 7.76 4.75
C MET A 12 -14.40 8.79 4.50
N GLY A 13 -15.43 8.44 3.71
CA GLY A 13 -16.63 9.25 3.51
C GLY A 13 -17.46 9.35 4.79
N LEU A 14 -17.55 8.25 5.54
CA LEU A 14 -18.29 8.20 6.82
C LEU A 14 -17.65 9.05 7.93
N LEU A 15 -16.35 9.34 7.83
CA LEU A 15 -15.63 10.17 8.79
C LEU A 15 -16.03 11.66 8.77
N ARG A 16 -16.88 12.07 7.81
CA ARG A 16 -17.36 13.44 7.66
C ARG A 16 -18.82 13.65 8.08
N GLY A 17 -19.54 12.56 8.37
CA GLY A 17 -20.97 12.57 8.66
C GLY A 17 -21.32 12.16 10.09
N ASP A 18 -22.59 11.84 10.29
CA ASP A 18 -23.13 11.42 11.60
C ASP A 18 -22.56 10.07 12.07
N GLU A 19 -22.06 9.24 11.14
CA GLU A 19 -21.46 7.93 11.41
C GLU A 19 -19.99 8.00 11.87
N ARG A 20 -19.42 9.22 11.93
CA ARG A 20 -18.02 9.43 12.30
C ARG A 20 -17.62 8.72 13.61
N PRO A 21 -18.40 8.74 14.72
CA PRO A 21 -18.00 8.03 15.93
C PRO A 21 -17.84 6.52 15.72
N ALA A 22 -18.72 5.89 14.94
CA ALA A 22 -18.62 4.47 14.62
C ALA A 22 -17.42 4.17 13.73
N ALA A 23 -17.19 5.00 12.70
CA ALA A 23 -16.03 4.86 11.81
C ALA A 23 -14.69 5.08 12.54
N MET A 24 -14.60 6.04 13.47
CA MET A 24 -13.40 6.25 14.30
C MET A 24 -13.14 5.07 15.25
N ASN A 25 -14.20 4.50 15.85
CA ASN A 25 -14.08 3.29 16.68
C ASN A 25 -13.62 2.08 15.85
N LEU A 26 -14.13 1.90 14.63
CA LEU A 26 -13.67 0.84 13.72
C LEU A 26 -12.20 1.04 13.33
N LEU A 27 -11.78 2.28 13.05
CA LEU A 27 -10.37 2.61 12.79
C LEU A 27 -9.49 2.29 14.01
N HIS A 28 -9.95 2.61 15.21
CA HIS A 28 -9.24 2.31 16.45
C HIS A 28 -9.06 0.80 16.63
N ASP A 29 -10.15 0.04 16.52
CA ASP A 29 -10.15 -1.42 16.60
C ASP A 29 -9.25 -2.06 15.53
N ALA A 30 -9.31 -1.58 14.29
CA ALA A 30 -8.44 -2.07 13.22
C ALA A 30 -6.96 -1.81 13.51
N CYS A 31 -6.61 -0.65 14.08
CA CYS A 31 -5.24 -0.35 14.45
C CYS A 31 -4.74 -1.22 15.62
N GLU A 32 -5.56 -1.43 16.65
CA GLU A 32 -5.19 -2.19 17.84
C GLU A 32 -5.16 -3.69 17.58
N ASN A 33 -6.20 -4.21 16.92
CA ASN A 33 -6.44 -5.65 16.83
C ASN A 33 -5.96 -6.24 15.51
N TRP A 34 -5.85 -5.47 14.43
CA TRP A 34 -5.42 -5.98 13.12
C TRP A 34 -4.04 -5.49 12.68
N GLY A 35 -3.71 -4.23 12.96
CA GLY A 35 -2.52 -3.57 12.41
C GLY A 35 -2.57 -3.37 10.89
N PHE A 36 -3.68 -3.74 10.24
CA PHE A 36 -3.92 -3.67 8.80
C PHE A 36 -5.40 -3.41 8.54
N PHE A 37 -5.70 -2.57 7.54
CA PHE A 37 -7.06 -2.28 7.09
C PHE A 37 -7.05 -1.74 5.66
N GLN A 38 -8.20 -1.85 5.00
CA GLN A 38 -8.46 -1.19 3.73
C GLN A 38 -9.08 0.18 3.96
N VAL A 39 -8.92 1.06 2.98
CA VAL A 39 -9.52 2.40 3.00
C VAL A 39 -10.35 2.58 1.75
N LEU A 40 -11.61 2.98 1.89
CA LEU A 40 -12.51 3.38 0.80
C LEU A 40 -12.77 4.88 0.86
N ASP A 41 -13.25 5.44 -0.25
CA ASP A 41 -13.57 6.88 -0.38
C ASP A 41 -12.41 7.79 0.06
N HIS A 42 -11.17 7.31 -0.16
CA HIS A 42 -9.93 7.94 0.28
C HIS A 42 -9.62 9.27 -0.43
N GLY A 43 -10.32 9.57 -1.53
CA GLY A 43 -10.23 10.82 -2.27
C GLY A 43 -9.11 10.87 -3.31
N ILE A 44 -8.47 9.74 -3.63
CA ILE A 44 -7.57 9.62 -4.79
C ILE A 44 -8.45 9.29 -6.00
N SER A 45 -8.25 9.99 -7.11
CA SER A 45 -9.04 9.78 -8.33
C SER A 45 -8.92 8.34 -8.83
N THR A 46 -10.06 7.75 -9.18
CA THR A 46 -10.16 6.42 -9.79
C THR A 46 -9.40 6.36 -11.12
N GLU A 47 -9.42 7.45 -11.89
CA GLU A 47 -8.67 7.58 -13.15
C GLU A 47 -7.16 7.52 -12.91
N LEU A 48 -6.66 8.18 -11.86
CA LEU A 48 -5.24 8.13 -11.49
C LEU A 48 -4.83 6.72 -11.04
N MET A 49 -5.67 6.05 -10.26
CA MET A 49 -5.43 4.66 -9.82
C MET A 49 -5.39 3.69 -11.01
N ASP A 50 -6.36 3.80 -11.92
CA ASP A 50 -6.41 3.01 -13.17
C ASP A 50 -5.18 3.27 -14.06
N GLU A 51 -4.73 4.53 -14.16
CA GLU A 51 -3.55 4.91 -14.92
C GLU A 51 -2.27 4.31 -14.30
N VAL A 52 -2.10 4.42 -12.98
CA VAL A 52 -0.96 3.82 -12.24
C VAL A 52 -0.94 2.31 -12.43
N GLU A 53 -2.08 1.63 -12.28
CA GLU A 53 -2.19 0.18 -12.46
C GLU A 53 -1.77 -0.23 -13.89
N LYS A 54 -2.36 0.42 -14.89
CA LYS A 54 -2.07 0.16 -16.30
C LYS A 54 -0.59 0.34 -16.61
N MET A 55 -0.01 1.49 -16.25
CA MET A 55 1.39 1.80 -16.56
C MET A 55 2.35 0.85 -15.84
N THR A 56 2.02 0.44 -14.61
CA THR A 56 2.82 -0.53 -13.85
C THR A 56 2.83 -1.91 -14.52
N LYS A 57 1.66 -2.40 -14.95
CA LYS A 57 1.53 -3.67 -15.69
C LYS A 57 2.24 -3.62 -17.04
N GLU A 58 2.09 -2.52 -17.79
CA GLU A 58 2.75 -2.32 -19.08
C GLU A 58 4.28 -2.21 -18.93
N HIS A 59 4.77 -1.50 -17.92
CA HIS A 59 6.20 -1.42 -17.63
C HIS A 59 6.77 -2.79 -17.24
N TYR A 60 6.07 -3.57 -16.42
CA TYR A 60 6.49 -4.93 -16.10
C TYR A 60 6.68 -5.75 -17.38
N LYS A 61 5.64 -5.82 -18.23
CA LYS A 61 5.67 -6.57 -19.47
C LYS A 61 6.78 -6.11 -20.43
N ARG A 62 6.99 -4.80 -20.55
CA ARG A 62 7.96 -4.22 -21.50
C ARG A 62 9.40 -4.34 -21.02
N VAL A 63 9.67 -4.18 -19.73
CA VAL A 63 11.02 -3.93 -19.20
C VAL A 63 11.48 -5.02 -18.23
N ARG A 64 10.55 -5.58 -17.45
CA ARG A 64 10.87 -6.39 -16.26
C ARG A 64 10.72 -7.88 -16.50
N GLU A 65 9.74 -8.28 -17.30
CA GLU A 65 9.39 -9.69 -17.53
C GLU A 65 10.59 -10.51 -17.97
N GLN A 66 11.35 -10.05 -18.99
CA GLN A 66 12.52 -10.78 -19.47
C GLN A 66 13.60 -10.94 -18.39
N ARG A 67 13.89 -9.88 -17.61
CA ARG A 67 14.86 -9.95 -16.50
C ARG A 67 14.38 -10.92 -15.42
N PHE A 68 13.09 -10.96 -15.16
CA PHE A 68 12.49 -11.89 -14.20
C PHE A 68 12.52 -13.33 -14.69
N LEU A 69 12.27 -13.58 -15.98
CA LEU A 69 12.40 -14.91 -16.59
C LEU A 69 13.84 -15.44 -16.53
N GLU A 70 14.83 -14.57 -16.75
CA GLU A 70 16.25 -14.93 -16.60
C GLU A 70 16.62 -15.26 -15.15
N PHE A 71 16.11 -14.47 -14.19
CA PHE A 71 16.23 -14.77 -12.77
C PHE A 71 15.58 -16.12 -12.43
N ALA A 72 14.32 -16.32 -12.83
CA ALA A 72 13.55 -17.53 -12.60
C ALA A 72 14.24 -18.77 -13.17
N SER A 73 14.75 -18.68 -14.40
CA SER A 73 15.51 -19.77 -15.03
C SER A 73 16.69 -20.19 -14.16
N LYS A 74 17.53 -19.24 -13.74
CA LYS A 74 18.71 -19.52 -12.91
C LYS A 74 18.36 -20.10 -11.55
N THR A 75 17.33 -19.54 -10.91
CA THR A 75 16.87 -19.99 -9.59
C THR A 75 16.31 -21.42 -9.61
N LEU A 76 15.78 -21.86 -10.76
CA LEU A 76 15.19 -23.20 -10.92
C LEU A 76 16.16 -24.24 -11.51
N GLU A 77 17.39 -23.87 -11.89
CA GLU A 77 18.38 -24.77 -12.51
C GLU A 77 18.75 -25.97 -11.63
N ASP A 78 18.72 -25.83 -10.30
CA ASP A 78 19.06 -26.89 -9.34
C ASP A 78 17.84 -27.68 -8.80
N GLY A 79 16.70 -27.56 -9.48
CA GLY A 79 15.41 -28.10 -9.03
C GLY A 79 14.70 -27.21 -8.01
N GLY A 80 15.10 -25.94 -7.89
CA GLY A 80 14.44 -24.95 -7.05
C GLY A 80 14.94 -24.92 -5.60
N LYS A 81 16.07 -25.55 -5.28
CA LYS A 81 16.66 -25.49 -3.93
C LYS A 81 17.14 -24.07 -3.60
N ALA A 82 17.62 -23.34 -4.60
CA ALA A 82 17.95 -21.93 -4.44
C ALA A 82 16.74 -21.05 -4.10
N ALA A 83 15.50 -21.49 -4.40
CA ALA A 83 14.29 -20.70 -4.18
C ALA A 83 13.81 -20.68 -2.72
N GLU A 84 14.26 -21.60 -1.86
CA GLU A 84 13.76 -21.74 -0.47
C GLU A 84 13.98 -20.50 0.40
N ASN A 85 14.93 -19.63 0.04
CA ASN A 85 15.24 -18.39 0.77
C ASN A 85 15.30 -17.17 -0.15
N LEU A 86 14.57 -17.20 -1.27
CA LEU A 86 14.47 -16.10 -2.22
C LEU A 86 13.03 -15.66 -2.40
N ASP A 87 12.81 -14.35 -2.43
CA ASP A 87 11.52 -13.78 -2.78
C ASP A 87 11.28 -13.96 -4.28
N TRP A 88 10.16 -14.59 -4.65
CA TRP A 88 9.71 -14.70 -6.03
C TRP A 88 9.07 -13.39 -6.47
N GLU A 89 9.89 -12.34 -6.59
CA GLU A 89 9.45 -10.96 -6.77
C GLU A 89 10.26 -10.23 -7.88
N SER A 90 9.59 -9.31 -8.59
CA SER A 90 10.26 -8.32 -9.45
C SER A 90 9.90 -6.91 -9.01
N THR A 91 10.83 -6.26 -8.29
CA THR A 91 10.57 -4.96 -7.63
C THR A 91 11.48 -3.83 -8.12
N PHE A 92 11.04 -2.58 -8.00
CA PHE A 92 11.88 -1.38 -8.10
C PHE A 92 11.38 -0.32 -7.12
N PHE A 93 12.27 0.58 -6.70
CA PHE A 93 11.97 1.54 -5.64
C PHE A 93 11.96 2.97 -6.16
N VAL A 94 10.81 3.63 -6.00
CA VAL A 94 10.64 5.07 -6.21
C VAL A 94 10.65 5.75 -4.83
N ARG A 95 11.71 6.50 -4.54
CA ARG A 95 11.77 7.40 -3.38
C ARG A 95 11.15 8.73 -3.78
N HIS A 96 10.18 9.21 -3.00
CA HIS A 96 9.58 10.53 -3.18
C HIS A 96 10.22 11.58 -2.27
N LEU A 97 10.51 11.20 -1.02
CA LEU A 97 11.06 12.07 0.02
C LEU A 97 12.18 11.34 0.81
N PRO A 98 13.06 12.10 1.48
CA PRO A 98 13.26 13.54 1.33
C PRO A 98 13.91 13.90 -0.02
N GLU A 99 14.68 12.96 -0.59
CA GLU A 99 15.37 13.13 -1.86
C GLU A 99 14.76 12.20 -2.92
N PRO A 100 14.04 12.75 -3.92
CA PRO A 100 13.39 11.92 -4.92
C PRO A 100 14.41 11.31 -5.88
N ASN A 101 14.34 9.99 -6.09
CA ASN A 101 15.20 9.30 -7.07
C ASN A 101 14.51 9.10 -8.43
N ILE A 102 13.27 9.57 -8.60
CA ILE A 102 12.46 9.19 -9.75
C ILE A 102 13.05 9.64 -11.09
N ALA A 103 13.97 10.62 -11.13
CA ALA A 103 14.68 11.01 -12.35
C ALA A 103 15.82 10.04 -12.72
N GLU A 104 16.33 9.29 -11.76
CA GLU A 104 17.48 8.39 -11.90
C GLU A 104 17.06 6.96 -12.28
N ILE A 105 15.80 6.60 -12.07
CA ILE A 105 15.30 5.26 -12.37
C ILE A 105 15.37 5.06 -13.89
N PRO A 106 16.08 4.02 -14.38
CA PRO A 106 16.15 3.74 -15.82
C PRO A 106 14.80 3.20 -16.33
N ASP A 107 14.61 3.22 -17.65
CA ASP A 107 13.50 2.54 -18.33
C ASP A 107 12.06 3.04 -18.01
N LEU A 108 11.93 4.11 -17.21
CA LEU A 108 10.70 4.88 -17.03
C LEU A 108 10.64 6.03 -18.06
N ASP A 109 9.53 6.15 -18.78
CA ASP A 109 9.26 7.30 -19.64
C ASP A 109 8.73 8.50 -18.84
N ASP A 110 8.70 9.67 -19.48
CA ASP A 110 8.33 10.93 -18.84
C ASP A 110 6.88 10.95 -18.35
N ASP A 111 5.99 10.28 -19.08
CA ASP A 111 4.58 10.15 -18.68
C ASP A 111 4.46 9.35 -17.40
N TYR A 112 5.14 8.20 -17.30
CA TYR A 112 5.07 7.35 -16.11
C TYR A 112 5.69 8.05 -14.90
N ARG A 113 6.81 8.76 -15.10
CA ARG A 113 7.41 9.59 -14.04
C ARG A 113 6.45 10.68 -13.55
N ARG A 114 5.70 11.33 -14.46
CA ARG A 114 4.69 12.34 -14.09
C ARG A 114 3.58 11.72 -13.25
N VAL A 115 2.99 10.61 -13.72
CA VAL A 115 1.90 9.90 -13.04
C VAL A 115 2.32 9.43 -11.65
N MET A 116 3.49 8.80 -11.52
CA MET A 116 4.00 8.35 -10.22
C MET A 116 4.29 9.50 -9.25
N LYS A 117 4.73 10.67 -9.72
CA LYS A 117 4.88 11.87 -8.87
C LYS A 117 3.53 12.37 -8.36
N GLN A 118 2.53 12.42 -9.23
CA GLN A 118 1.17 12.82 -8.84
C GLN A 118 0.59 11.84 -7.81
N PHE A 119 0.73 10.54 -8.08
CA PHE A 119 0.27 9.49 -7.19
C PHE A 119 0.95 9.52 -5.81
N ALA A 120 2.29 9.70 -5.78
CA ALA A 120 3.02 9.84 -4.53
C ALA A 120 2.55 11.04 -3.69
N SER A 121 2.25 12.17 -4.33
CA SER A 121 1.72 13.35 -3.62
C SER A 121 0.31 13.11 -3.06
N GLU A 122 -0.55 12.40 -3.78
CA GLU A 122 -1.89 12.02 -3.26
C GLU A 122 -1.80 11.02 -2.11
N LEU A 123 -0.88 10.05 -2.17
CA LEU A 123 -0.60 9.13 -1.08
C LEU A 123 -0.05 9.86 0.16
N GLU A 124 0.84 10.83 0.00
CA GLU A 124 1.34 11.65 1.10
C GLU A 124 0.20 12.43 1.79
N ARG A 125 -0.71 13.02 1.01
CA ARG A 125 -1.88 13.71 1.58
C ARG A 125 -2.80 12.76 2.34
N LEU A 126 -3.03 11.57 1.80
CA LEU A 126 -3.80 10.53 2.47
C LEU A 126 -3.12 10.08 3.78
N ALA A 127 -1.79 9.95 3.74
CA ALA A 127 -0.96 9.62 4.89
C ALA A 127 -1.16 10.61 6.03
N GLU A 128 -0.99 11.91 5.77
CA GLU A 128 -1.15 12.94 6.78
C GLU A 128 -2.58 12.97 7.36
N ARG A 129 -3.61 12.77 6.51
CA ARG A 129 -5.01 12.67 6.98
C ARG A 129 -5.20 11.49 7.94
N LEU A 130 -4.69 10.31 7.60
CA LEU A 130 -4.81 9.12 8.46
C LEU A 130 -4.02 9.28 9.76
N LEU A 131 -2.83 9.87 9.71
CA LEU A 131 -2.05 10.18 10.91
C LEU A 131 -2.78 11.14 11.85
N ASP A 132 -3.52 12.11 11.33
CA ASP A 132 -4.35 13.00 12.15
C ASP A 132 -5.52 12.25 12.81
N LEU A 133 -6.16 11.31 12.11
CA LEU A 133 -7.22 10.46 12.69
C LEU A 133 -6.66 9.53 13.77
N LEU A 134 -5.46 8.98 13.56
CA LEU A 134 -4.73 8.20 14.55
C LEU A 134 -4.38 9.05 15.78
N CYS A 135 -3.94 10.31 15.58
CA CYS A 135 -3.69 11.22 16.70
C CYS A 135 -4.96 11.40 17.54
N GLU A 136 -6.12 11.59 16.89
CA GLU A 136 -7.38 11.74 17.61
C GLU A 136 -7.77 10.51 18.42
N ASN A 137 -7.69 9.31 17.82
CA ASN A 137 -7.95 8.04 18.52
C ASN A 137 -7.03 7.84 19.73
N LEU A 138 -5.80 8.36 19.67
CA LEU A 138 -4.81 8.27 20.73
C LEU A 138 -4.88 9.43 21.74
N GLY A 139 -5.77 10.42 21.54
CA GLY A 139 -5.83 11.62 22.36
C GLY A 139 -4.61 12.54 22.22
N LEU A 140 -3.90 12.46 21.10
CA LEU A 140 -2.72 13.27 20.77
C LEU A 140 -3.12 14.57 20.07
N GLU A 141 -2.25 15.57 20.16
CA GLU A 141 -2.41 16.80 19.39
C GLU A 141 -2.39 16.50 17.87
N LYS A 142 -3.23 17.20 17.11
CA LYS A 142 -3.23 17.14 15.65
C LYS A 142 -1.82 17.38 15.08
N GLY A 143 -1.43 16.55 14.11
CA GLY A 143 -0.12 16.57 13.48
C GLY A 143 1.03 16.07 14.35
N TYR A 144 0.79 15.55 15.57
CA TYR A 144 1.85 14.99 16.41
C TYR A 144 2.60 13.87 15.67
N LEU A 145 1.86 12.89 15.13
CA LEU A 145 2.46 11.77 14.41
C LEU A 145 3.12 12.21 13.10
N THR A 146 2.52 13.14 12.36
CA THR A 146 3.14 13.72 11.15
C THR A 146 4.49 14.34 11.47
N ARG A 147 4.61 15.10 12.57
CA ARG A 147 5.89 15.67 13.01
C ARG A 147 6.87 14.59 13.46
N ALA A 148 6.40 13.58 14.18
CA ALA A 148 7.23 12.47 14.63
C ALA A 148 7.81 11.65 13.45
N PHE A 149 7.05 11.48 12.38
CA PHE A 149 7.43 10.70 11.19
C PHE A 149 8.14 11.51 10.10
N ARG A 150 8.23 12.84 10.21
CA ARG A 150 8.99 13.72 9.28
C ARG A 150 10.53 13.55 9.37
N GLY A 151 11.01 12.36 9.73
CA GLY A 151 12.43 11.97 9.87
C GLY A 151 12.73 10.58 9.32
N SER A 152 13.92 10.03 9.60
CA SER A 152 14.46 8.82 8.95
C SER A 152 13.97 7.46 9.48
N LYS A 153 12.96 7.41 10.36
CA LYS A 153 12.57 6.18 11.10
C LYS A 153 11.12 5.74 10.90
N GLY A 154 10.60 5.92 9.70
CA GLY A 154 9.31 5.36 9.26
C GLY A 154 8.29 6.42 8.94
N ALA A 155 7.52 6.17 7.90
CA ALA A 155 6.31 6.87 7.53
C ALA A 155 5.19 5.81 7.43
N PRO A 156 3.92 6.18 7.56
CA PRO A 156 2.83 5.25 7.27
C PRO A 156 3.03 4.65 5.88
N THR A 157 2.91 3.33 5.80
CA THR A 157 3.08 2.58 4.55
C THR A 157 1.73 2.40 3.88
N PHE A 158 1.62 2.87 2.65
CA PHE A 158 0.46 2.65 1.80
C PHE A 158 0.83 1.66 0.71
N GLY A 159 0.00 0.64 0.53
CA GLY A 159 0.11 -0.30 -0.58
C GLY A 159 -1.15 -0.27 -1.41
N THR A 160 -0.99 -0.10 -2.72
CA THR A 160 -2.03 -0.49 -3.69
C THR A 160 -1.72 -1.88 -4.19
N LYS A 161 -2.75 -2.71 -4.32
CA LYS A 161 -2.63 -4.10 -4.77
C LYS A 161 -3.62 -4.36 -5.90
N ASP A 162 -3.39 -5.45 -6.63
CA ASP A 162 -4.26 -5.86 -7.73
C ASP A 162 -5.71 -6.06 -7.22
N ASP A 163 -6.68 -5.60 -8.02
CA ASP A 163 -8.10 -5.64 -7.70
C ASP A 163 -8.74 -7.03 -7.94
N ARG A 164 -7.99 -7.95 -8.57
CA ARG A 164 -8.45 -9.30 -8.95
C ARG A 164 -7.57 -10.42 -8.39
N VAL A 165 -6.26 -10.20 -8.31
CA VAL A 165 -5.29 -11.22 -7.89
C VAL A 165 -4.99 -11.07 -6.40
N GLY A 166 -5.30 -12.11 -5.63
CA GLY A 166 -4.93 -12.22 -4.21
C GLY A 166 -3.44 -12.51 -4.00
N GLY A 167 -3.04 -12.79 -2.75
CA GLY A 167 -1.68 -13.23 -2.42
C GLY A 167 -1.07 -12.50 -1.22
N LEU A 168 -1.55 -11.31 -0.88
CA LEU A 168 -1.18 -10.66 0.38
C LEU A 168 -1.94 -11.30 1.53
N GLN A 169 -1.20 -11.74 2.54
CA GLN A 169 -1.73 -12.32 3.77
C GLN A 169 -1.10 -11.64 4.99
N LEU A 170 -1.83 -11.59 6.10
CA LEU A 170 -1.31 -11.17 7.39
C LEU A 170 -1.47 -12.30 8.41
N LEU A 171 -0.55 -12.37 9.37
CA LEU A 171 -0.60 -13.36 10.45
C LEU A 171 -1.44 -12.80 11.59
N ARG A 172 -2.53 -13.49 11.94
CA ARG A 172 -3.42 -13.11 13.05
C ARG A 172 -3.80 -14.36 13.84
N ASP A 173 -3.64 -14.31 15.17
CA ASP A 173 -4.06 -15.38 16.07
C ASP A 173 -3.49 -16.77 15.69
N GLY A 174 -2.30 -16.79 15.07
CA GLY A 174 -1.61 -18.00 14.59
C GLY A 174 -2.06 -18.49 13.21
N GLU A 175 -2.98 -17.80 12.55
CA GLU A 175 -3.52 -18.15 11.24
C GLU A 175 -3.20 -17.08 10.19
N TRP A 176 -2.98 -17.52 8.94
CA TRP A 176 -2.83 -16.61 7.81
C TRP A 176 -4.21 -16.15 7.32
N VAL A 177 -4.42 -14.84 7.30
CA VAL A 177 -5.66 -14.22 6.84
C VAL A 177 -5.39 -13.45 5.55
N ASP A 178 -6.16 -13.75 4.50
CA ASP A 178 -6.07 -13.05 3.23
C ASP A 178 -6.49 -11.58 3.35
N VAL A 179 -5.76 -10.69 2.68
CA VAL A 179 -6.21 -9.33 2.42
C VAL A 179 -6.99 -9.34 1.10
N PRO A 180 -8.33 -9.25 1.12
CA PRO A 180 -9.17 -9.50 -0.06
C PRO A 180 -8.90 -8.47 -1.17
N PRO A 181 -8.79 -8.86 -2.46
CA PRO A 181 -8.78 -7.92 -3.58
C PRO A 181 -10.05 -7.07 -3.56
N THR A 182 -9.88 -5.75 -3.66
CA THR A 182 -10.98 -4.79 -3.61
C THR A 182 -10.70 -3.72 -4.63
N ARG A 183 -11.70 -3.42 -5.46
CA ARG A 183 -11.60 -2.35 -6.45
C ARG A 183 -11.70 -1.00 -5.74
N HIS A 184 -10.84 -0.07 -6.14
CA HIS A 184 -10.89 1.34 -5.72
C HIS A 184 -12.07 2.09 -6.33
#